data_AF-A0A933SYS4-F1
#
_entry.id   AF-A0A933SYS4-F1
#
_cell.length_a   1.000
_cell.length_b   1.000
_cell.length_c   1.000
_cell.angle_alpha   90.00
_cell.angle_beta   90.00
_cell.angle_gamma   90.00
#
_symmetry.space_group_name_H-M   'P 1'
#
loop_
_entity.id
_entity.type
_entity.pdbx_description
1 polymer ?
#
loop_
_entity_poly.entity_id
_entity_poly.type
_entity_poly.pdbx_seq_one_letter_code
_entity_poly.pdbx_strand_id
1 'polypeptide(L)' 'ELDMGFYSGEELELLDLIKEQVMLNLPMKPLCSDSCKGICPQCGTDLNEGNCGCSREDIDPRLEVLKRLLEVKE' A
#
# COMPACT_ATOMS: atom_id res chain seq x y z
N GLU A 1 -10.64 3.15 18.84
CA GLU A 1 -11.00 2.89 20.24
C GLU A 1 -11.76 1.57 20.22
N LEU A 2 -11.05 0.46 20.33
CA LEU A 2 -11.64 -0.90 20.29
C LEU A 2 -12.08 -1.27 21.71
N ASP A 3 -12.98 -0.50 22.34
CA ASP A 3 -13.11 -0.63 23.81
C ASP A 3 -14.45 -1.12 24.35
N MET A 4 -15.58 -1.00 23.63
CA MET A 4 -16.83 -1.58 24.16
C MET A 4 -17.93 -1.74 23.11
N GLY A 5 -18.44 -2.97 22.98
CA GLY A 5 -19.70 -3.27 22.30
C GLY A 5 -20.77 -3.68 23.31
N PHE A 6 -22.00 -3.21 23.14
CA PHE A 6 -23.14 -3.59 23.99
C PHE A 6 -23.94 -4.71 23.31
N TYR A 7 -24.33 -5.71 24.08
CA TYR A 7 -25.26 -6.76 23.63
C TYR A 7 -26.69 -6.38 24.03
N SER A 8 -27.66 -6.87 23.27
CA SER A 8 -29.09 -6.70 23.56
C SER A 8 -29.75 -8.07 23.63
N GLY A 9 -30.25 -8.44 24.81
CA GLY A 9 -30.80 -9.78 25.04
C GLY A 9 -29.72 -10.86 24.87
N GLU A 10 -29.85 -11.69 23.84
CA GLU A 10 -28.89 -12.74 23.46
C GLU A 10 -28.14 -12.41 22.15
N GLU A 11 -28.28 -11.18 21.64
CA GLU A 11 -27.71 -10.75 20.35
C GLU A 11 -26.58 -9.73 20.53
N LEU A 12 -25.57 -9.81 19.67
CA LEU A 12 -24.44 -8.90 19.57
C LEU A 12 -24.40 -8.29 18.16
N GLU A 13 -24.38 -6.97 18.07
CA GLU A 13 -24.17 -6.27 16.79
C GLU A 13 -22.67 -6.21 16.49
N LEU A 14 -22.25 -6.94 15.46
CA LEU A 14 -20.85 -7.12 15.11
C LEU A 14 -20.42 -6.33 13.87
N LEU A 15 -21.36 -5.69 13.16
CA LEU A 15 -21.07 -5.07 11.87
C LEU A 15 -19.90 -4.08 11.93
N ASP A 16 -19.93 -3.16 12.90
CA ASP A 16 -18.90 -2.13 13.03
C ASP A 16 -17.55 -2.73 13.45
N LEU A 17 -17.56 -3.67 14.39
CA LEU A 17 -16.34 -4.35 14.85
C LEU A 17 -15.68 -5.13 13.70
N ILE A 18 -16.46 -5.88 12.93
CA ILE A 18 -15.94 -6.63 11.78
C ILE A 18 -15.44 -5.65 10.71
N LYS A 19 -16.17 -4.56 10.43
CA LYS A 19 -15.78 -3.56 9.44
C LYS A 19 -14.43 -2.92 9.76
N GLU A 20 -14.20 -2.56 11.01
CA GLU A 20 -12.90 -2.04 11.47
C GLU A 20 -11.78 -3.06 11.27
N GLN A 21 -11.99 -4.31 11.69
CA GLN A 21 -10.99 -5.37 11.52
C GLN A 21 -10.70 -5.63 10.04
N VAL A 22 -11.71 -5.66 9.19
CA VAL A 22 -11.53 -5.79 7.73
C VAL A 22 -10.72 -4.61 7.18
N MET A 23 -11.03 -3.37 7.57
CA MET A 23 -10.28 -2.19 7.11
C MET A 23 -8.81 -2.23 7.50
N LEU A 24 -8.48 -2.67 8.72
CA LEU A 24 -7.10 -2.80 9.17
C LEU A 24 -6.33 -3.91 8.44
N ASN A 25 -7.03 -4.96 7.99
CA ASN A 25 -6.43 -6.09 7.28
C ASN A 25 -6.40 -5.89 5.76
N LEU A 26 -7.02 -4.82 5.22
CA LEU A 26 -6.94 -4.54 3.80
C LEU A 26 -5.50 -4.19 3.41
N PRO A 27 -4.97 -4.76 2.32
CA PRO A 27 -3.63 -4.43 1.86
C PRO A 27 -3.59 -2.96 1.42
N MET A 28 -2.53 -2.24 1.81
CA MET A 28 -2.32 -0.85 1.39
C MET A 28 -2.27 -0.69 -0.14
N LYS A 29 -1.83 -1.74 -0.84
CA LYS A 29 -1.81 -1.81 -2.30
C LYS A 29 -2.44 -3.13 -2.76
N PRO A 30 -3.74 -3.15 -3.10
CA PRO A 30 -4.37 -4.35 -3.62
C PRO A 30 -3.77 -4.69 -4.99
N LEU A 31 -3.26 -5.91 -5.12
CA LEU A 31 -2.73 -6.45 -6.37
C LEU A 31 -3.69 -7.51 -6.90
N CYS A 32 -3.78 -7.66 -8.23
CA CYS A 32 -4.63 -8.69 -8.84
C CYS A 32 -4.09 -10.12 -8.65
N SER A 33 -2.79 -10.27 -8.34
CA SER A 33 -2.11 -11.52 -8.01
C SER A 33 -0.80 -11.23 -7.29
N ASP A 34 -0.22 -12.24 -6.63
CA ASP A 34 1.05 -12.12 -5.90
C ASP A 34 2.23 -11.74 -6.81
N SER A 35 2.16 -12.08 -8.10
CA SER A 35 3.19 -11.76 -9.10
C SER A 35 2.89 -10.49 -9.90
N CYS A 36 1.83 -9.74 -9.58
CA CYS A 36 1.43 -8.57 -10.34
C CYS A 36 2.49 -7.47 -10.27
N LYS A 37 3.00 -7.08 -11.44
CA LYS A 37 3.98 -5.99 -11.58
C LYS A 37 3.35 -4.61 -11.39
N GLY A 38 2.02 -4.53 -11.42
CA GLY A 38 1.24 -3.32 -11.25
C GLY A 38 1.31 -2.39 -12.46
N ILE A 39 1.03 -1.11 -12.20
CA ILE A 39 0.94 -0.07 -13.23
C ILE A 39 2.09 0.93 -13.04
N CYS A 40 2.60 1.48 -14.15
CA CYS A 40 3.56 2.57 -14.10
C CYS A 40 2.95 3.82 -13.42
N PRO A 41 3.55 4.36 -12.34
CA PRO A 41 3.00 5.52 -11.64
C PRO A 41 3.11 6.82 -12.44
N GLN A 42 3.89 6.84 -13.52
CA GLN A 42 4.10 8.01 -14.38
C GLN A 42 3.14 8.04 -15.57
N CYS A 43 2.93 6.90 -16.25
CA CYS A 43 2.17 6.85 -17.51
C CYS A 43 0.95 5.94 -17.50
N GLY A 44 0.74 5.11 -16.47
CA GLY A 44 -0.43 4.23 -16.40
C GLY A 44 -0.32 2.92 -17.20
N THR A 45 0.82 2.62 -17.84
CA THR A 45 1.01 1.35 -18.56
C THR A 45 0.98 0.15 -17.62
N ASP A 46 0.30 -0.91 -18.02
CA ASP A 46 0.33 -2.21 -17.34
C ASP A 46 1.72 -2.84 -17.48
N LEU A 47 2.44 -2.95 -16.36
CA LEU A 47 3.80 -3.53 -16.33
C LEU A 47 3.80 -5.05 -16.50
N ASN A 48 2.63 -5.69 -16.45
CA ASN A 48 2.46 -7.11 -16.77
C ASN A 48 2.58 -7.36 -18.28
N GLU A 49 2.19 -6.40 -19.12
CA GLU A 49 2.29 -6.53 -20.59
C GLU A 49 3.67 -6.13 -21.14
N GLY A 50 4.41 -5.27 -20.43
CA GLY A 50 5.72 -4.84 -20.88
C GLY A 50 6.34 -3.73 -20.03
N ASN A 51 7.49 -3.22 -20.47
CA ASN A 51 8.14 -2.09 -19.82
C ASN A 51 7.64 -0.76 -20.43
N CYS A 52 7.44 0.26 -19.58
CA CYS A 52 6.96 1.58 -20.00
C CYS A 52 8.06 2.56 -20.46
N GLY A 53 9.34 2.26 -20.17
CA GLY A 53 10.45 3.14 -20.52
C GLY A 53 10.54 4.46 -19.72
N CYS A 54 9.60 4.74 -18.79
CA CYS A 54 9.67 5.92 -17.94
C CYS A 54 10.91 5.90 -17.04
N SER A 55 11.53 7.08 -16.85
CA SER A 55 12.58 7.24 -15.85
C SER A 55 12.03 6.91 -14.46
N ARG A 56 12.80 6.14 -13.68
CA ARG A 56 12.47 5.84 -12.28
C ARG A 56 13.16 6.78 -11.30
N GLU A 57 14.08 7.61 -11.79
CA GLU A 57 14.82 8.57 -10.98
C GLU A 57 14.13 9.92 -11.05
N ASP A 58 13.07 10.06 -10.25
CA ASP A 58 12.56 11.38 -9.87
C ASP A 58 12.96 11.60 -8.41
N ILE A 59 14.13 12.21 -8.23
CA ILE A 59 14.72 12.44 -6.91
C ILE A 59 14.39 13.86 -6.52
N ASP A 60 13.66 14.00 -5.42
CA ASP A 60 13.32 15.31 -4.88
C ASP A 60 14.63 16.10 -4.66
N PRO A 61 14.79 17.28 -5.29
CA PRO A 61 16.01 18.07 -5.20
C PRO A 61 16.44 18.38 -3.76
N ARG A 62 15.48 18.44 -2.81
CA ARG A 62 15.76 18.69 -1.38
C ARG A 62 16.43 17.49 -0.71
N LEU A 63 16.23 16.29 -1.25
CA LEU A 63 16.71 15.02 -0.72
C LEU A 63 17.93 14.48 -1.48
N GLU A 64 18.40 15.18 -2.52
CA GLU A 64 19.57 14.81 -3.32
C GLU A 64 20.82 14.49 -2.49
N VAL A 65 21.03 15.21 -1.37
CA VAL A 65 22.18 14.98 -0.48
C VAL A 65 22.21 13.55 0.11
N LEU A 66 21.06 12.89 0.21
CA LEU A 66 20.94 11.54 0.76
C LEU A 66 21.47 10.45 -0.19
N LYS A 67 21.67 10.74 -1.49
CA LYS A 67 22.33 9.80 -2.42
C LYS A 67 23.66 9.29 -1.89
N ARG A 68 24.40 10.16 -1.19
CA ARG A 68 25.70 9.84 -0.56
C ARG A 68 25.62 8.70 0.46
N LEU A 69 24.45 8.45 1.06
CA LEU A 69 24.25 7.35 2.01
C LEU A 69 24.12 5.99 1.32
N LEU A 70 23.74 5.96 0.03
CA LEU A 70 23.70 4.74 -0.78
C LEU A 70 25.08 4.37 -1.35
N GLU A 71 26.02 5.32 -1.33
CA GLU A 71 27.38 5.15 -1.84
C GLU A 71 28.37 4.60 -0.80
N VAL A 72 27.90 4.16 0.37
CA VAL A 72 28.75 3.47 1.37
C VAL A 72 29.16 2.12 0.78
N LYS A 73 30.28 2.16 0.04
CA LYS A 73 31.14 1.02 -0.23
C LYS A 73 31.69 0.51 1.10
N GLU A 74 31.78 -0.82 1.21
CA GLU A 74 32.48 -1.54 2.28
C GLU A 74 33.76 -0.85 2.78
#